data_AF-A0A8J3RN18-F1
#
_entry.id   AF-A0A8J3RN18-F1
#
_cell.length_a   1.000
_cell.length_b   1.000
_cell.length_c   1.000
_cell.angle_alpha   90.00
_cell.angle_beta   90.00
_cell.angle_gamma   90.00
#
_symmetry.space_group_name_H-M   'P 1'
#
loop_
_entity.id
_entity.type
_entity.pdbx_description
1 polymer ?
#
loop_
_entity_poly.entity_id
_entity_poly.type
_entity_poly.pdbx_seq_one_letter_code
_entity_poly.pdbx_strand_id
1 'polypeptide(L)'
;MPPTQSLWSRTGSLALITVVACGSGLVAAASAQAAPPAPAHPVTAATPTPLPSPSGGPESGEPESVEIMAAAAAPVTRSQMIARAKTWNPGTSKRVPYSQTKTRGGYRTDCSGYVSMALGLGKPGPITVGLAKSTYTRRIQTSELRRGDLLIDAIGSNTTRHVVIFDRWANAGRTSYWAYEQRGGYGTDYRTRSYGLSANSQYKAYRALNIREDAPVPPPTITRAQVIARAKSWNPATAQRVPYSQTKTRGGYRTDGSGYASMALGLAKPGPITVDLAKNTYTRPIPMTQLLQGDLVIDPVGANTARMVVIFDRWADAARTSYWAYQQRAGYGTDHRVVRHGLEPGTQFRAYRPVRIR
;
A
#
# COMPACT_ATOMS: atom_id res chain seq x y z
N MET A 1 19.47 -71.55 -13.60
CA MET A 1 19.77 -71.80 -15.03
C MET A 1 19.14 -70.68 -15.85
N PRO A 2 19.80 -70.12 -16.89
CA PRO A 2 20.99 -69.26 -16.85
C PRO A 2 20.64 -67.83 -17.39
N PRO A 3 21.51 -67.02 -18.06
CA PRO A 3 22.07 -65.78 -17.50
C PRO A 3 21.88 -64.52 -18.39
N THR A 4 22.36 -63.33 -17.98
CA THR A 4 23.40 -62.52 -18.68
C THR A 4 23.62 -61.13 -18.05
N GLN A 5 24.88 -60.69 -18.12
CA GLN A 5 25.50 -59.50 -17.53
C GLN A 5 25.60 -58.33 -18.53
N SER A 6 25.83 -57.10 -18.04
CA SER A 6 26.82 -56.10 -18.51
C SER A 6 26.55 -54.75 -17.82
N LEU A 7 27.29 -54.33 -16.80
CA LEU A 7 28.55 -53.54 -16.84
C LEU A 7 28.51 -52.33 -17.80
N TRP A 8 28.67 -51.13 -17.26
CA TRP A 8 29.79 -50.20 -17.52
C TRP A 8 29.88 -49.16 -16.40
N SER A 9 31.10 -48.70 -16.16
CA SER A 9 31.63 -48.17 -14.92
C SER A 9 32.28 -46.79 -15.13
N ARG A 10 32.78 -46.21 -14.02
CA ARG A 10 33.69 -45.05 -13.85
C ARG A 10 32.98 -43.71 -13.67
N THR A 11 33.28 -42.84 -12.70
CA THR A 11 34.38 -42.64 -11.73
C THR A 11 33.85 -41.51 -10.80
N GLY A 12 34.01 -41.43 -9.47
CA GLY A 12 35.11 -41.80 -8.60
C GLY A 12 35.84 -40.53 -8.12
N SER A 13 35.49 -40.02 -6.93
CA SER A 13 36.39 -39.33 -5.97
C SER A 13 35.60 -38.81 -4.76
N LEU A 14 35.48 -39.67 -3.73
CA LEU A 14 35.28 -39.23 -2.34
C LEU A 14 36.68 -39.17 -1.69
N ALA A 15 37.01 -38.04 -1.08
CA ALA A 15 38.08 -37.96 -0.09
C ALA A 15 37.43 -37.91 1.30
N LEU A 16 37.82 -38.86 2.14
CA LEU A 16 37.47 -38.97 3.55
C LEU A 16 38.73 -38.65 4.38
N ILE A 17 38.56 -38.52 5.70
CA ILE A 17 39.57 -38.50 6.78
C ILE A 17 39.98 -37.04 7.15
N THR A 18 39.90 -36.54 8.38
CA THR A 18 40.03 -37.14 9.73
C THR A 18 39.27 -36.30 10.78
N VAL A 19 38.70 -36.97 11.78
CA VAL A 19 38.31 -36.37 13.06
C VAL A 19 39.54 -36.29 13.98
N VAL A 20 39.79 -35.12 14.57
CA VAL A 20 40.59 -34.99 15.81
C VAL A 20 39.81 -34.12 16.78
N ALA A 21 39.45 -34.71 17.91
CA ALA A 21 38.93 -34.03 19.09
C ALA A 21 40.06 -33.90 20.13
N CYS A 22 40.13 -32.74 20.79
CA CYS A 22 40.50 -32.50 22.20
C CYS A 22 41.06 -31.08 22.36
N GLY A 23 40.55 -30.33 23.34
CA GLY A 23 41.18 -29.09 23.76
C GLY A 23 40.23 -28.08 24.37
N SER A 24 39.81 -28.33 25.62
CA SER A 24 39.10 -27.40 26.48
C SER A 24 39.88 -26.09 26.66
N GLY A 25 39.20 -24.95 26.53
CA GLY A 25 39.74 -23.63 26.85
C GLY A 25 38.65 -22.74 27.44
N LEU A 26 38.66 -22.60 28.77
CA LEU A 26 37.91 -21.59 29.52
C LEU A 26 38.32 -20.20 29.03
N VAL A 27 37.35 -19.34 28.71
CA VAL A 27 37.58 -17.90 28.58
C VAL A 27 36.73 -17.20 29.64
N ALA A 28 37.41 -16.56 30.58
CA ALA A 28 36.86 -15.82 31.69
C ALA A 28 36.06 -14.60 31.22
N ALA A 29 34.93 -14.36 31.88
CA ALA A 29 34.13 -13.16 31.73
C ALA A 29 34.89 -11.94 32.28
N ALA A 30 35.09 -10.93 31.43
CA ALA A 30 35.57 -9.62 31.86
C ALA A 30 34.37 -8.71 32.17
N SER A 31 34.27 -8.32 33.43
CA SER A 31 33.30 -7.36 33.98
C SER A 31 33.53 -5.97 33.38
N ALA A 32 32.50 -5.38 32.76
CA ALA A 32 32.54 -3.98 32.32
C ALA A 32 32.33 -3.04 33.52
N GLN A 33 33.39 -2.33 33.90
CA GLN A 33 33.39 -1.29 34.93
C GLN A 33 32.67 -0.02 34.41
N ALA A 34 31.77 0.53 35.22
CA ALA A 34 31.07 1.79 34.95
C ALA A 34 32.03 3.01 35.03
N ALA A 35 31.88 3.94 34.10
CA ALA A 35 32.62 5.20 34.07
C ALA A 35 31.97 6.26 35.00
N PRO A 36 32.76 7.14 35.64
CA PRO A 36 32.26 8.18 36.55
C PRO A 36 31.64 9.39 35.79
N PRO A 37 30.74 10.17 36.42
CA PRO A 37 30.13 11.35 35.82
C PRO A 37 31.08 12.57 35.82
N ALA A 38 31.00 13.38 34.76
CA ALA A 38 31.71 14.65 34.60
C ALA A 38 31.05 15.79 35.40
N PRO A 39 31.80 16.83 35.83
CA PRO A 39 31.34 17.85 36.75
C PRO A 39 30.39 18.88 36.11
N ALA A 40 29.43 19.36 36.92
CA ALA A 40 28.48 20.41 36.59
C ALA A 40 29.14 21.80 36.60
N HIS A 41 28.90 22.60 35.56
CA HIS A 41 29.22 24.02 35.55
C HIS A 41 28.04 24.83 36.09
N PRO A 42 28.26 25.85 36.94
CA PRO A 42 27.18 26.70 37.44
C PRO A 42 26.79 27.73 36.37
N VAL A 43 25.50 27.79 36.04
CA VAL A 43 24.91 28.89 35.27
C VAL A 43 24.15 29.80 36.22
N THR A 44 24.68 31.01 36.37
CA THR A 44 24.17 32.12 37.16
C THR A 44 22.78 32.53 36.66
N ALA A 45 21.82 32.62 37.57
CA ALA A 45 20.48 33.11 37.30
C ALA A 45 20.50 34.64 37.14
N ALA A 46 19.99 35.13 36.00
CA ALA A 46 19.69 36.54 35.80
C ALA A 46 18.16 36.76 35.87
N THR A 47 17.74 37.53 36.86
CA THR A 47 16.36 37.99 37.10
C THR A 47 15.96 39.05 36.05
N PRO A 48 14.75 39.03 35.48
CA PRO A 48 14.29 40.11 34.61
C PRO A 48 13.61 41.24 35.40
N THR A 49 13.92 42.48 35.03
CA THR A 49 13.24 43.71 35.47
C THR A 49 12.01 44.00 34.58
N PRO A 50 10.86 44.45 35.10
CA PRO A 50 9.66 44.73 34.28
C PRO A 50 9.49 46.23 33.99
N LEU A 51 8.82 46.58 32.89
CA LEU A 51 8.32 47.93 32.55
C LEU A 51 7.21 47.81 31.47
N PRO A 52 6.30 48.81 31.31
CA PRO A 52 4.96 48.78 31.89
C PRO A 52 3.82 48.72 30.84
N SER A 53 2.61 48.40 31.31
CA SER A 53 1.35 48.55 30.56
C SER A 53 0.91 50.01 30.42
N PRO A 54 0.12 50.35 29.38
CA PRO A 54 -0.93 51.34 29.51
C PRO A 54 -2.32 50.70 29.36
N SER A 55 -3.20 51.10 30.29
CA SER A 55 -4.65 50.84 30.29
C SER A 55 -5.41 51.98 29.62
N GLY A 56 -6.59 51.66 29.07
CA GLY A 56 -7.69 52.57 28.72
C GLY A 56 -8.23 52.27 27.32
N GLY A 57 -9.51 52.01 27.05
CA GLY A 57 -10.75 51.94 27.81
C GLY A 57 -11.85 51.36 26.88
N PRO A 58 -13.10 51.19 27.33
CA PRO A 58 -14.01 50.14 26.83
C PRO A 58 -15.04 50.64 25.79
N GLU A 59 -15.42 49.79 24.84
CA GLU A 59 -16.76 49.85 24.25
C GLU A 59 -17.20 48.47 23.75
N SER A 60 -18.47 48.21 23.97
CA SER A 60 -19.19 46.94 23.99
C SER A 60 -19.38 46.28 22.62
N GLY A 61 -19.09 44.98 22.57
CA GLY A 61 -19.66 44.03 21.61
C GLY A 61 -19.47 42.63 22.17
N GLU A 62 -20.56 41.94 22.48
CA GLU A 62 -20.54 40.53 22.91
C GLU A 62 -19.63 39.70 21.99
N PRO A 63 -18.80 38.78 22.49
CA PRO A 63 -18.11 37.88 21.59
C PRO A 63 -19.13 36.86 21.09
N GLU A 64 -19.73 37.16 19.93
CA GLU A 64 -20.18 36.10 19.04
C GLU A 64 -19.02 35.12 18.90
N SER A 65 -19.25 33.93 19.47
CA SER A 65 -18.59 32.66 19.21
C SER A 65 -17.65 32.67 18.00
N VAL A 66 -16.40 33.09 18.19
CA VAL A 66 -15.32 32.63 17.32
C VAL A 66 -14.86 31.30 17.88
N GLU A 67 -15.67 30.26 17.64
CA GLU A 67 -15.12 28.93 17.49
C GLU A 67 -14.04 29.04 16.42
N ILE A 68 -12.78 29.11 16.86
CA ILE A 68 -11.63 28.96 15.99
C ILE A 68 -11.64 27.51 15.53
N MET A 69 -12.47 27.23 14.52
CA MET A 69 -12.34 26.06 13.69
C MET A 69 -10.95 26.16 13.06
N ALA A 70 -10.02 25.36 13.57
CA ALA A 70 -8.82 25.03 12.86
C ALA A 70 -9.23 24.66 11.43
N ALA A 71 -8.92 25.52 10.45
CA ALA A 71 -9.21 25.27 9.06
C ALA A 71 -8.73 23.86 8.74
N ALA A 72 -9.68 22.95 8.50
CA ALA A 72 -9.37 21.54 8.28
C ALA A 72 -8.38 21.50 7.11
N ALA A 73 -7.13 21.13 7.40
CA ALA A 73 -6.07 21.16 6.40
C ALA A 73 -6.56 20.43 5.14
N ALA A 74 -6.28 21.00 3.96
CA ALA A 74 -6.75 20.45 2.70
C ALA A 74 -6.43 18.94 2.61
N PRO A 75 -7.33 18.12 2.06
CA PRO A 75 -7.07 16.69 1.92
C PRO A 75 -5.77 16.42 1.18
N VAL A 76 -4.97 15.48 1.69
CA VAL A 76 -3.70 15.03 1.08
C VAL A 76 -3.75 13.54 0.84
N THR A 77 -3.35 13.07 -0.34
CA THR A 77 -3.27 11.62 -0.59
C THR A 77 -2.02 11.02 0.03
N ARG A 78 -2.01 9.70 0.27
CA ARG A 78 -0.82 8.98 0.78
C ARG A 78 0.41 9.20 -0.11
N SER A 79 0.27 9.10 -1.44
CA SER A 79 1.38 9.35 -2.36
C SER A 79 1.88 10.79 -2.33
N GLN A 80 0.98 11.78 -2.25
CA GLN A 80 1.34 13.19 -2.11
C GLN A 80 2.12 13.43 -0.81
N MET A 81 1.67 12.84 0.31
CA MET A 81 2.37 12.95 1.58
C MET A 81 3.79 12.38 1.50
N ILE A 82 3.97 11.21 0.90
CA ILE A 82 5.30 10.60 0.75
C ILE A 82 6.15 11.37 -0.26
N ALA A 83 5.57 11.90 -1.33
CA ALA A 83 6.29 12.77 -2.25
C ALA A 83 6.83 14.02 -1.54
N ARG A 84 6.01 14.66 -0.69
CA ARG A 84 6.44 15.77 0.17
C ARG A 84 7.53 15.37 1.16
N ALA A 85 7.38 14.23 1.84
CA ALA A 85 8.40 13.69 2.75
C ALA A 85 9.77 13.57 2.05
N LYS A 86 9.81 13.07 0.81
CA LYS A 86 11.04 12.93 0.02
C LYS A 86 11.72 14.25 -0.33
N THR A 87 11.02 15.39 -0.35
CA THR A 87 11.60 16.69 -0.73
C THR A 87 12.67 17.20 0.26
N TRP A 88 12.72 16.63 1.46
CA TRP A 88 13.75 16.92 2.45
C TRP A 88 14.97 16.00 2.34
N ASN A 89 15.09 15.30 1.21
CA ASN A 89 16.22 14.45 0.80
C ASN A 89 16.65 13.42 1.88
N PRO A 90 15.72 12.60 2.40
CA PRO A 90 15.98 11.68 3.50
C PRO A 90 17.16 10.75 3.18
N GLY A 91 18.09 10.60 4.12
CA GLY A 91 19.19 9.65 3.98
C GLY A 91 20.34 10.12 3.07
N THR A 92 20.32 11.35 2.54
CA THR A 92 21.36 11.86 1.63
C THR A 92 22.26 12.91 2.28
N SER A 93 23.34 13.33 1.63
CA SER A 93 24.15 14.50 2.06
C SER A 93 23.40 15.83 1.98
N LYS A 94 22.32 15.91 1.20
CA LYS A 94 21.46 17.11 1.05
C LYS A 94 20.24 17.11 1.98
N ARG A 95 20.22 16.20 2.97
CA ARG A 95 19.11 16.08 3.93
C ARG A 95 18.93 17.37 4.73
N VAL A 96 17.70 17.66 5.13
CA VAL A 96 17.42 18.80 6.02
C VAL A 96 17.94 18.47 7.43
N PRO A 97 18.83 19.30 8.02
CA PRO A 97 19.33 19.08 9.37
C PRO A 97 18.24 19.28 10.42
N TYR A 98 18.30 18.48 11.49
CA TYR A 98 17.39 18.62 12.61
C TYR A 98 17.73 19.83 13.45
N SER A 99 16.72 20.61 13.80
CA SER A 99 16.82 21.73 14.73
C SER A 99 15.45 22.06 15.31
N GLN A 100 15.40 22.22 16.63
CA GLN A 100 14.23 22.65 17.38
C GLN A 100 13.87 24.13 17.18
N THR A 101 14.78 24.92 16.58
CA THR A 101 14.64 26.38 16.45
C THR A 101 14.62 26.87 15.01
N LYS A 102 15.03 26.05 14.03
CA LYS A 102 15.06 26.44 12.61
C LYS A 102 13.79 26.01 11.87
N THR A 103 13.57 26.65 10.73
CA THR A 103 12.48 26.33 9.82
C THR A 103 12.97 26.15 8.38
N ARG A 104 12.18 25.44 7.56
CA ARG A 104 12.38 25.30 6.12
C ARG A 104 11.02 25.39 5.43
N GLY A 105 10.86 26.36 4.53
CA GLY A 105 9.56 26.62 3.88
C GLY A 105 8.45 27.03 4.86
N GLY A 106 8.82 27.52 6.05
CA GLY A 106 7.92 27.89 7.15
C GLY A 106 7.52 26.74 8.09
N TYR A 107 7.97 25.51 7.87
CA TYR A 107 7.79 24.40 8.80
C TYR A 107 9.02 24.24 9.70
N ARG A 108 8.84 23.87 10.97
CA ARG A 108 9.95 23.57 11.87
C ARG A 108 10.77 22.38 11.35
N THR A 109 12.09 22.47 11.48
CA THR A 109 12.99 21.35 11.18
C THR A 109 13.11 20.40 12.38
N ASP A 110 11.97 19.96 12.92
CA ASP A 110 11.87 18.91 13.95
C ASP A 110 10.98 17.73 13.51
N CYS A 111 10.84 16.70 14.35
CA CYS A 111 10.06 15.50 14.01
C CYS A 111 8.60 15.83 13.62
N SER A 112 7.91 16.65 14.41
CA SER A 112 6.52 17.05 14.18
C SER A 112 6.35 18.07 13.04
N GLY A 113 7.32 18.97 12.84
CA GLY A 113 7.34 19.93 11.75
C GLY A 113 7.56 19.25 10.39
N TYR A 114 8.38 18.19 10.34
CA TYR A 114 8.53 17.35 9.16
C TYR A 114 7.24 16.62 8.79
N VAL A 115 6.53 16.06 9.76
CA VAL A 115 5.22 15.43 9.52
C VAL A 115 4.17 16.47 9.09
N SER A 116 4.18 17.65 9.70
CA SER A 116 3.29 18.77 9.31
C SER A 116 3.54 19.20 7.86
N MET A 117 4.81 19.27 7.44
CA MET A 117 5.20 19.53 6.06
C MET A 117 4.72 18.42 5.12
N ALA A 118 4.94 17.15 5.48
CA ALA A 118 4.50 16.02 4.66
C ALA A 118 2.97 15.98 4.49
N LEU A 119 2.22 16.25 5.56
CA LEU A 119 0.75 16.31 5.54
C LEU A 119 0.20 17.61 4.90
N GLY A 120 1.04 18.61 4.66
CA GLY A 120 0.60 19.92 4.18
C GLY A 120 -0.29 20.67 5.18
N LEU A 121 -0.05 20.51 6.48
CA LEU A 121 -0.78 21.23 7.51
C LEU A 121 -0.44 22.73 7.49
N GLY A 122 -1.25 23.56 8.14
CA GLY A 122 -0.93 24.98 8.36
C GLY A 122 0.45 25.15 9.02
N LYS A 123 1.19 26.17 8.61
CA LYS A 123 2.55 26.46 9.12
C LYS A 123 2.45 27.20 10.46
N PRO A 124 3.35 26.94 11.44
CA PRO A 124 4.46 26.00 11.39
C PRO A 124 4.08 24.54 11.71
N GLY A 125 2.79 24.27 11.96
CA GLY A 125 2.24 22.97 12.32
C GLY A 125 2.22 22.71 13.83
N PRO A 126 1.41 21.76 14.32
CA PRO A 126 1.39 21.40 15.74
C PRO A 126 2.71 20.76 16.19
N ILE A 127 3.06 20.91 17.46
CA ILE A 127 4.10 20.09 18.11
C ILE A 127 3.61 18.64 18.28
N THR A 128 4.49 17.70 18.62
CA THR A 128 4.17 16.25 18.70
C THR A 128 2.92 15.94 19.54
N VAL A 129 2.72 16.60 20.69
CA VAL A 129 1.51 16.42 21.52
C VAL A 129 0.26 16.93 20.82
N GLY A 130 0.35 18.11 20.19
CA GLY A 130 -0.77 18.68 19.44
C GLY A 130 -1.14 17.81 18.25
N LEU A 131 -0.15 17.24 17.55
CA LEU A 131 -0.35 16.35 16.42
C LEU A 131 -1.12 15.08 16.81
N ALA A 132 -0.93 14.58 18.04
CA ALA A 132 -1.64 13.41 18.58
C ALA A 132 -3.10 13.69 18.99
N LYS A 133 -3.54 14.95 19.01
CA LYS A 133 -4.92 15.31 19.37
C LYS A 133 -5.88 14.98 18.22
N SER A 134 -7.15 14.77 18.57
CA SER A 134 -8.27 14.49 17.67
C SER A 134 -8.50 15.57 16.60
N THR A 135 -7.93 16.76 16.75
CA THR A 135 -7.95 17.80 15.71
C THR A 135 -7.17 17.40 14.45
N TYR A 136 -6.08 16.63 14.60
CA TYR A 136 -5.18 16.31 13.48
C TYR A 136 -5.13 14.83 13.16
N THR A 137 -5.26 13.97 14.17
CA THR A 137 -5.11 12.52 14.00
C THR A 137 -6.12 11.75 14.83
N ARG A 138 -6.37 10.50 14.45
CA ARG A 138 -7.11 9.52 15.24
C ARG A 138 -6.25 8.29 15.50
N ARG A 139 -6.44 7.63 16.65
CA ARG A 139 -5.77 6.35 16.91
C ARG A 139 -6.27 5.25 15.97
N ILE A 140 -5.36 4.34 15.66
CA ILE A 140 -5.61 3.10 14.91
C ILE A 140 -4.85 1.95 15.60
N GLN A 141 -5.21 0.71 15.28
CA GLN A 141 -4.40 -0.44 15.69
C GLN A 141 -3.12 -0.52 14.84
N THR A 142 -2.02 -1.00 15.41
CA THR A 142 -0.76 -1.21 14.67
C THR A 142 -0.94 -2.17 13.47
N SER A 143 -1.86 -3.13 13.57
CA SER A 143 -2.23 -4.06 12.50
C SER A 143 -2.85 -3.37 11.27
N GLU A 144 -3.41 -2.17 11.46
CA GLU A 144 -4.07 -1.36 10.43
C GLU A 144 -3.14 -0.37 9.73
N LEU A 145 -1.85 -0.35 10.10
CA LEU A 145 -0.86 0.57 9.51
C LEU A 145 -0.83 0.46 7.99
N ARG A 146 -0.94 1.64 7.37
CA ARG A 146 -0.83 1.87 5.93
C ARG A 146 0.18 2.99 5.68
N ARG A 147 0.74 3.01 4.48
CA ARG A 147 1.70 4.03 4.04
C ARG A 147 1.23 5.45 4.34
N GLY A 148 1.98 6.23 5.11
CA GLY A 148 1.62 7.59 5.53
C GLY A 148 0.94 7.66 6.91
N ASP A 149 0.58 6.53 7.52
CA ASP A 149 0.17 6.52 8.93
C ASP A 149 1.37 6.85 9.84
N LEU A 150 1.08 7.31 11.06
CA LEU A 150 2.06 7.85 11.99
C LEU A 150 2.23 6.93 13.19
N LEU A 151 3.46 6.83 13.69
CA LEU A 151 3.73 6.31 15.03
C LEU A 151 4.19 7.50 15.87
N ILE A 152 3.39 7.85 16.88
CA ILE A 152 3.62 9.05 17.71
C ILE A 152 3.88 8.62 19.16
N ASP A 153 5.02 9.05 19.69
CA ASP A 153 5.28 9.12 21.12
C ASP A 153 5.06 10.57 21.59
N ALA A 154 3.94 10.78 22.30
CA ALA A 154 3.55 12.08 22.82
C ALA A 154 3.98 12.28 24.29
N ILE A 155 4.64 11.31 24.91
CA ILE A 155 5.00 11.33 26.33
C ILE A 155 6.43 11.91 26.50
N GLY A 156 6.64 12.70 27.56
CA GLY A 156 7.96 13.28 27.89
C GLY A 156 8.12 14.74 27.45
N SER A 157 9.34 15.15 27.13
CA SER A 157 9.72 16.54 26.80
C SER A 157 9.80 16.78 25.28
N ASN A 158 10.15 18.00 24.88
CA ASN A 158 10.44 18.33 23.48
C ASN A 158 11.67 17.59 22.91
N THR A 159 12.52 16.99 23.74
CA THR A 159 13.69 16.21 23.31
C THR A 159 13.46 14.70 23.33
N THR A 160 12.45 14.20 24.05
CA THR A 160 12.16 12.76 24.14
C THR A 160 10.96 12.33 23.29
N ARG A 161 10.00 13.23 23.06
CA ARG A 161 8.85 12.96 22.18
C ARG A 161 9.29 12.80 20.74
N HIS A 162 8.61 11.93 19.98
CA HIS A 162 8.98 11.69 18.59
C HIS A 162 7.79 11.25 17.74
N VAL A 163 7.94 11.42 16.43
CA VAL A 163 6.99 10.90 15.45
C VAL A 163 7.73 10.44 14.20
N VAL A 164 7.25 9.32 13.64
CA VAL A 164 7.72 8.79 12.35
C VAL A 164 6.54 8.53 11.42
N ILE A 165 6.81 8.60 10.12
CA ILE A 165 5.85 8.27 9.05
C ILE A 165 6.13 6.85 8.59
N PHE A 166 5.16 5.94 8.75
CA PHE A 166 5.23 4.57 8.24
C PHE A 166 5.18 4.56 6.70
N ASP A 167 6.11 3.88 6.02
CA ASP A 167 6.06 3.68 4.55
C ASP A 167 5.49 2.28 4.24
N ARG A 168 6.19 1.24 4.68
CA ARG A 168 5.85 -0.16 4.42
C ARG A 168 6.50 -1.10 5.44
N TRP A 169 5.93 -2.28 5.64
CA TRP A 169 6.60 -3.36 6.36
C TRP A 169 7.92 -3.75 5.68
N ALA A 170 8.95 -3.98 6.49
CA ALA A 170 10.26 -4.40 6.00
C ALA A 170 10.37 -5.92 5.84
N ASN A 171 9.48 -6.69 6.48
CA ASN A 171 9.42 -8.14 6.40
C ASN A 171 7.97 -8.66 6.57
N ALA A 172 7.72 -9.89 6.13
CA ALA A 172 6.40 -10.52 6.19
C ALA A 172 5.88 -10.70 7.63
N GLY A 173 6.79 -10.94 8.58
CA GLY A 173 6.47 -11.06 10.02
C GLY A 173 6.08 -9.74 10.70
N ARG A 174 6.10 -8.61 9.98
CA ARG A 174 5.78 -7.27 10.49
C ARG A 174 6.57 -6.89 11.75
N THR A 175 7.81 -7.37 11.88
CA THR A 175 8.68 -7.08 13.05
C THR A 175 9.49 -5.79 12.91
N SER A 176 9.50 -5.20 11.71
CA SER A 176 10.05 -3.87 11.43
C SER A 176 9.41 -3.27 10.18
N TYR A 177 9.50 -1.94 10.03
CA TYR A 177 8.98 -1.19 8.90
C TYR A 177 9.95 -0.11 8.45
N TRP A 178 9.87 0.27 7.17
CA TRP A 178 10.55 1.46 6.65
C TRP A 178 9.79 2.71 7.07
N ALA A 179 10.52 3.73 7.54
CA ALA A 179 9.93 4.96 8.04
C ALA A 179 10.68 6.20 7.55
N TYR A 180 9.95 7.29 7.34
CA TYR A 180 10.53 8.63 7.21
C TYR A 180 10.46 9.35 8.55
N GLU A 181 11.53 10.04 8.91
CA GLU A 181 11.57 10.81 10.15
C GLU A 181 12.57 11.97 10.09
N GLN A 182 12.49 12.84 11.10
CA GLN A 182 13.54 13.79 11.40
C GLN A 182 14.04 13.56 12.81
N ARG A 183 15.34 13.33 12.99
CA ARG A 183 15.91 12.95 14.29
C ARG A 183 17.11 13.80 14.67
N GLY A 184 17.23 14.09 15.96
CA GLY A 184 18.34 14.84 16.55
C GLY A 184 19.69 14.25 16.16
N GLY A 185 20.68 15.12 15.91
CA GLY A 185 22.05 14.74 15.53
C GLY A 185 22.23 14.27 14.07
N TYR A 186 21.15 14.13 13.28
CA TYR A 186 21.27 13.59 11.92
C TYR A 186 20.41 14.35 10.88
N GLY A 187 19.18 14.73 11.22
CA GLY A 187 18.27 15.35 10.24
C GLY A 187 17.29 14.37 9.61
N THR A 188 16.88 14.65 8.37
CA THR A 188 15.85 13.87 7.66
C THR A 188 16.41 12.52 7.23
N ASP A 189 15.70 11.45 7.54
CA ASP A 189 16.17 10.08 7.34
C ASP A 189 15.06 9.18 6.79
N TYR A 190 15.47 8.09 6.13
CA TYR A 190 14.60 7.00 5.69
C TYR A 190 15.27 5.66 5.96
N ARG A 191 14.83 4.96 7.00
CA ARG A 191 15.45 3.69 7.41
C ARG A 191 14.44 2.82 8.17
N THR A 192 14.82 1.59 8.50
CA THR A 192 13.95 0.65 9.22
C THR A 192 13.75 1.03 10.70
N ARG A 193 12.56 0.76 11.25
CA ARG A 193 12.17 0.97 12.65
C ARG A 193 11.28 -0.15 13.18
N SER A 194 11.23 -0.22 14.50
CA SER A 194 10.32 -1.08 15.27
C SER A 194 9.50 -0.30 16.31
N TYR A 195 9.47 1.04 16.23
CA TYR A 195 8.68 1.87 17.16
C TYR A 195 7.20 1.49 17.09
N GLY A 196 6.54 1.35 18.24
CA GLY A 196 5.11 1.03 18.32
C GLY A 196 4.75 -0.42 18.03
N LEU A 197 5.74 -1.31 17.84
CA LEU A 197 5.49 -2.73 17.56
C LEU A 197 5.46 -3.61 18.82
N SER A 198 6.11 -3.18 19.92
CA SER A 198 6.01 -3.87 21.21
C SER A 198 4.77 -3.44 21.98
N ALA A 199 4.18 -4.36 22.76
CA ALA A 199 2.97 -4.09 23.54
C ALA A 199 3.14 -2.90 24.51
N ASN A 200 4.33 -2.77 25.10
CA ASN A 200 4.66 -1.71 26.07
C ASN A 200 5.25 -0.45 25.43
N SER A 201 5.19 -0.31 24.10
CA SER A 201 5.74 0.88 23.43
C SER A 201 4.94 2.14 23.77
N GLN A 202 5.64 3.25 24.05
CA GLN A 202 5.02 4.57 24.20
C GLN A 202 4.46 5.10 22.86
N TYR A 203 5.04 4.68 21.74
CA TYR A 203 4.54 5.01 20.42
C TYR A 203 3.20 4.33 20.18
N LYS A 204 2.18 5.13 19.85
CA LYS A 204 0.89 4.62 19.40
C LYS A 204 0.68 4.94 17.92
N ALA A 205 -0.09 4.10 17.23
CA ALA A 205 -0.40 4.29 15.82
C ALA A 205 -1.55 5.28 15.63
N TYR A 206 -1.36 6.20 14.69
CA TYR A 206 -2.31 7.26 14.36
C TYR A 206 -2.49 7.38 12.85
N ARG A 207 -3.69 7.77 12.45
CA ARG A 207 -4.01 8.18 11.07
C ARG A 207 -4.39 9.65 11.07
N ALA A 208 -3.73 10.45 10.24
CA ALA A 208 -4.08 11.85 10.06
C ALA A 208 -5.50 12.00 9.49
N LEU A 209 -6.26 13.00 9.96
CA LEU A 209 -7.65 13.21 9.55
C LEU A 209 -7.77 13.80 8.15
N ASN A 210 -6.77 14.54 7.68
CA ASN A 210 -6.73 15.07 6.32
C ASN A 210 -6.12 14.09 5.30
N ILE A 211 -5.60 12.93 5.73
CA ILE A 211 -5.08 11.95 4.79
C ILE A 211 -6.24 11.26 4.06
N ARG A 212 -6.08 11.08 2.77
CA ARG A 212 -6.97 10.32 1.89
C ARG A 212 -6.17 9.17 1.31
N GLU A 213 -6.87 8.09 1.02
CA GLU A 213 -6.29 7.07 0.14
C GLU A 213 -5.95 7.73 -1.19
N ASP A 214 -4.87 7.26 -1.83
CA ASP A 214 -4.68 7.60 -3.23
C ASP A 214 -5.95 7.20 -3.98
N ALA A 215 -6.42 8.06 -4.90
CA ALA A 215 -7.35 7.57 -5.91
C ALA A 215 -6.72 6.27 -6.46
N PRO A 216 -7.48 5.16 -6.52
CA PRO A 216 -6.91 3.89 -6.97
C PRO A 216 -6.16 4.18 -8.26
N VAL A 217 -4.82 4.02 -8.26
CA VAL A 217 -4.02 4.26 -9.46
C VAL A 217 -4.74 3.48 -10.55
N PRO A 218 -5.32 4.14 -11.56
CA PRO A 218 -5.90 3.40 -12.66
C PRO A 218 -4.74 2.59 -13.22
N PRO A 219 -4.79 1.24 -13.27
CA PRO A 219 -3.98 0.52 -14.23
C PRO A 219 -3.99 1.32 -15.54
N PRO A 220 -2.81 1.58 -16.14
CA PRO A 220 -2.72 2.36 -17.36
C PRO A 220 -3.77 1.84 -18.35
N THR A 221 -4.45 2.75 -19.05
CA THR A 221 -5.53 2.44 -19.99
C THR A 221 -5.12 1.26 -20.86
N ILE A 222 -5.84 0.14 -20.73
CA ILE A 222 -5.50 -1.10 -21.42
C ILE A 222 -6.03 -1.02 -22.85
N THR A 223 -5.18 -1.32 -23.83
CA THR A 223 -5.63 -1.42 -25.23
C THR A 223 -6.42 -2.71 -25.43
N ARG A 224 -7.35 -2.72 -26.40
CA ARG A 224 -8.06 -3.95 -26.80
C ARG A 224 -7.10 -5.11 -27.10
N ALA A 225 -6.02 -4.82 -27.84
CA ALA A 225 -4.98 -5.80 -28.17
C ALA A 225 -4.32 -6.41 -26.91
N GLN A 226 -4.04 -5.59 -25.89
CA GLN A 226 -3.51 -6.08 -24.61
C GLN A 226 -4.52 -6.96 -23.86
N VAL A 227 -5.82 -6.64 -23.89
CA VAL A 227 -6.85 -7.51 -23.30
C VAL A 227 -6.82 -8.89 -23.94
N ILE A 228 -6.76 -8.95 -25.27
CA ILE A 228 -6.73 -10.22 -26.01
C ILE A 228 -5.41 -10.98 -25.78
N ALA A 229 -4.27 -10.30 -25.81
CA ALA A 229 -2.98 -10.94 -25.52
C ALA A 229 -2.97 -11.57 -24.12
N ARG A 230 -3.55 -10.88 -23.14
CA ARG A 230 -3.68 -11.40 -21.77
C ARG A 230 -4.68 -12.55 -21.70
N ALA A 231 -5.83 -12.48 -22.37
CA ALA A 231 -6.77 -13.59 -22.45
C ALA A 231 -6.10 -14.85 -23.03
N LYS A 232 -5.32 -14.70 -24.11
CA LYS A 232 -4.56 -15.78 -24.74
C LYS A 232 -3.45 -16.36 -23.84
N SER A 233 -2.91 -15.60 -22.91
CA SER A 233 -1.85 -16.06 -21.99
C SER A 233 -2.26 -17.21 -21.06
N TRP A 234 -3.57 -17.50 -20.95
CA TRP A 234 -4.09 -18.65 -20.23
C TRP A 234 -4.34 -19.87 -21.15
N ASN A 235 -3.83 -19.84 -22.38
CA ASN A 235 -3.88 -20.92 -23.36
C ASN A 235 -5.30 -21.47 -23.62
N PRO A 236 -6.29 -20.61 -23.93
CA PRO A 236 -7.66 -21.03 -24.16
C PRO A 236 -7.75 -22.06 -25.30
N ALA A 237 -8.62 -23.07 -25.14
CA ALA A 237 -8.85 -24.14 -26.10
C ALA A 237 -7.63 -25.04 -26.41
N THR A 238 -6.66 -25.12 -25.48
CA THR A 238 -5.48 -26.01 -25.60
C THR A 238 -5.42 -27.06 -24.49
N ALA A 239 -4.45 -27.97 -24.57
CA ALA A 239 -4.14 -28.90 -23.48
C ALA A 239 -3.60 -28.17 -22.23
N GLN A 240 -2.95 -27.01 -22.40
CA GLN A 240 -2.34 -26.19 -21.35
C GLN A 240 -3.31 -25.13 -20.79
N ARG A 241 -4.60 -25.23 -21.12
CA ARG A 241 -5.65 -24.34 -20.62
C ARG A 241 -5.67 -24.30 -19.10
N VAL A 242 -6.07 -23.17 -18.54
CA VAL A 242 -6.26 -23.04 -17.09
C VAL A 242 -7.57 -23.74 -16.71
N PRO A 243 -7.58 -24.73 -15.79
CA PRO A 243 -8.81 -25.38 -15.37
C PRO A 243 -9.74 -24.44 -14.61
N TYR A 244 -11.04 -24.57 -14.85
CA TYR A 244 -12.05 -23.80 -14.13
C TYR A 244 -12.07 -24.20 -12.66
N SER A 245 -12.10 -23.22 -11.76
CA SER A 245 -12.37 -23.45 -10.35
C SER A 245 -12.89 -22.19 -9.68
N GLN A 246 -13.87 -22.37 -8.80
CA GLN A 246 -14.41 -21.32 -7.94
C GLN A 246 -13.51 -21.02 -6.73
N THR A 247 -12.53 -21.87 -6.43
CA THR A 247 -11.70 -21.78 -5.21
C THR A 247 -10.22 -21.63 -5.50
N LYS A 248 -9.75 -21.96 -6.72
CA LYS A 248 -8.33 -21.86 -7.08
C LYS A 248 -7.99 -20.51 -7.70
N THR A 249 -6.71 -20.17 -7.64
CA THR A 249 -6.15 -18.97 -8.26
C THR A 249 -4.93 -19.30 -9.14
N ARG A 250 -4.67 -18.45 -10.14
CA ARG A 250 -3.46 -18.46 -10.97
C ARG A 250 -2.92 -17.05 -11.09
N GLY A 251 -1.66 -16.84 -10.68
CA GLY A 251 -1.06 -15.50 -10.65
C GLY A 251 -1.80 -14.51 -9.74
N GLY A 252 -2.57 -15.02 -8.77
CA GLY A 252 -3.40 -14.25 -7.84
C GLY A 252 -4.82 -13.89 -8.34
N TYR A 253 -5.20 -14.27 -9.56
CA TYR A 253 -6.59 -14.15 -10.04
C TYR A 253 -7.32 -15.47 -9.85
N ARG A 254 -8.62 -15.43 -9.55
CA ARG A 254 -9.47 -16.64 -9.52
C ARG A 254 -9.52 -17.31 -10.89
N THR A 255 -9.63 -18.63 -10.92
CA THR A 255 -9.78 -19.39 -12.18
C THR A 255 -11.25 -19.65 -12.52
N ASP A 256 -12.14 -18.71 -12.17
CA ASP A 256 -13.54 -18.63 -12.61
C ASP A 256 -13.70 -17.62 -13.78
N GLY A 257 -14.92 -17.42 -14.29
CA GLY A 257 -15.19 -16.49 -15.40
C GLY A 257 -14.83 -15.04 -15.09
N SER A 258 -15.22 -14.54 -13.91
CA SER A 258 -14.93 -13.17 -13.47
C SER A 258 -13.44 -12.93 -13.19
N GLY A 259 -12.75 -13.94 -12.67
CA GLY A 259 -11.31 -13.93 -12.44
C GLY A 259 -10.52 -13.95 -13.75
N TYR A 260 -10.97 -14.73 -14.74
CA TYR A 260 -10.37 -14.73 -16.07
C TYR A 260 -10.54 -13.38 -16.78
N ALA A 261 -11.74 -12.80 -16.74
CA ALA A 261 -11.99 -11.44 -17.26
C ALA A 261 -11.17 -10.39 -16.51
N SER A 262 -11.08 -10.46 -15.18
CA SER A 262 -10.26 -9.55 -14.36
C SER A 262 -8.77 -9.65 -14.72
N MET A 263 -8.29 -10.87 -14.98
CA MET A 263 -6.93 -11.10 -15.45
C MET A 263 -6.73 -10.48 -16.83
N ALA A 264 -7.62 -10.75 -17.79
CA ALA A 264 -7.52 -10.19 -19.14
C ALA A 264 -7.53 -8.65 -19.13
N LEU A 265 -8.37 -8.04 -18.29
CA LEU A 265 -8.46 -6.59 -18.13
C LEU A 265 -7.34 -5.96 -17.29
N GLY A 266 -6.50 -6.77 -16.63
CA GLY A 266 -5.43 -6.26 -15.77
C GLY A 266 -5.93 -5.57 -14.50
N LEU A 267 -7.07 -5.99 -13.97
CA LEU A 267 -7.63 -5.45 -12.73
C LEU A 267 -6.78 -5.84 -11.52
N ALA A 268 -6.95 -5.12 -10.41
CA ALA A 268 -6.33 -5.48 -9.14
C ALA A 268 -6.74 -6.91 -8.73
N LYS A 269 -5.79 -7.68 -8.19
CA LYS A 269 -6.02 -9.07 -7.75
C LYS A 269 -6.78 -9.09 -6.42
N PRO A 270 -7.71 -10.03 -6.20
CA PRO A 270 -8.08 -11.13 -7.08
C PRO A 270 -9.08 -10.77 -8.20
N GLY A 271 -9.53 -9.51 -8.25
CA GLY A 271 -10.54 -9.00 -9.18
C GLY A 271 -11.95 -9.03 -8.58
N PRO A 272 -12.89 -8.20 -9.08
CA PRO A 272 -14.29 -8.23 -8.68
C PRO A 272 -14.95 -9.57 -9.05
N ILE A 273 -15.96 -9.99 -8.28
CA ILE A 273 -16.87 -11.08 -8.69
C ILE A 273 -17.78 -10.62 -9.84
N THR A 274 -18.47 -11.55 -10.51
CA THR A 274 -19.31 -11.25 -11.70
C THR A 274 -20.27 -10.07 -11.50
N VAL A 275 -20.98 -10.02 -10.37
CA VAL A 275 -21.95 -8.95 -10.07
C VAL A 275 -21.27 -7.60 -9.92
N ASP A 276 -20.11 -7.55 -9.27
CA ASP A 276 -19.35 -6.31 -9.09
C ASP A 276 -18.72 -5.85 -10.40
N LEU A 277 -18.26 -6.78 -11.25
CA LEU A 277 -17.66 -6.46 -12.55
C LEU A 277 -18.63 -5.73 -13.49
N ALA A 278 -19.93 -5.98 -13.35
CA ALA A 278 -20.99 -5.29 -14.11
C ALA A 278 -21.30 -3.87 -13.61
N LYS A 279 -20.74 -3.43 -12.47
CA LYS A 279 -20.97 -2.09 -11.93
C LYS A 279 -20.14 -1.03 -12.65
N ASN A 280 -20.63 0.22 -12.62
CA ASN A 280 -20.00 1.42 -13.21
C ASN A 280 -18.55 1.68 -12.76
N THR A 281 -18.13 1.09 -11.65
CA THR A 281 -16.73 1.10 -11.20
C THR A 281 -15.77 0.43 -12.18
N TYR A 282 -16.21 -0.61 -12.91
CA TYR A 282 -15.36 -1.43 -13.77
C TYR A 282 -15.80 -1.40 -15.23
N THR A 283 -17.10 -1.33 -15.49
CA THR A 283 -17.66 -1.38 -16.84
C THR A 283 -18.81 -0.40 -17.00
N ARG A 284 -19.16 -0.06 -18.23
CA ARG A 284 -20.37 0.68 -18.59
C ARG A 284 -21.22 -0.14 -19.54
N PRO A 285 -22.56 -0.15 -19.42
CA PRO A 285 -23.41 -0.87 -20.34
C PRO A 285 -23.28 -0.31 -21.76
N ILE A 286 -23.38 -1.19 -22.75
CA ILE A 286 -23.44 -0.85 -24.17
C ILE A 286 -24.49 -1.74 -24.88
N PRO A 287 -25.05 -1.30 -26.02
CA PRO A 287 -25.82 -2.19 -26.88
C PRO A 287 -24.96 -3.36 -27.38
N MET A 288 -25.52 -4.58 -27.48
CA MET A 288 -24.84 -5.74 -28.07
C MET A 288 -24.30 -5.46 -29.48
N THR A 289 -25.03 -4.65 -30.26
CA THR A 289 -24.62 -4.23 -31.61
C THR A 289 -23.37 -3.36 -31.65
N GLN A 290 -22.93 -2.82 -30.51
CA GLN A 290 -21.75 -1.96 -30.38
C GLN A 290 -20.53 -2.70 -29.79
N LEU A 291 -20.59 -4.02 -29.64
CA LEU A 291 -19.47 -4.82 -29.17
C LEU A 291 -18.22 -4.62 -30.04
N LEU A 292 -17.12 -4.33 -29.35
CA LEU A 292 -15.77 -4.27 -29.89
C LEU A 292 -14.89 -5.27 -29.15
N GLN A 293 -13.79 -5.68 -29.77
CA GLN A 293 -12.83 -6.62 -29.18
C GLN A 293 -12.42 -6.19 -27.76
N GLY A 294 -12.49 -7.11 -26.80
CA GLY A 294 -12.20 -6.84 -25.39
C GLY A 294 -13.36 -6.30 -24.55
N ASP A 295 -14.53 -6.01 -25.16
CA ASP A 295 -15.76 -5.78 -24.41
C ASP A 295 -16.23 -7.09 -23.74
N LEU A 296 -17.07 -6.97 -22.71
CA LEU A 296 -17.59 -8.09 -21.95
C LEU A 296 -19.07 -8.33 -22.26
N VAL A 297 -19.47 -9.59 -22.25
CA VAL A 297 -20.89 -9.99 -22.19
C VAL A 297 -21.08 -10.76 -20.88
N ILE A 298 -21.92 -10.20 -20.00
CA ILE A 298 -22.03 -10.63 -18.60
C ILE A 298 -23.46 -11.06 -18.32
N ASP A 299 -23.60 -12.21 -17.68
CA ASP A 299 -24.79 -12.65 -16.99
C ASP A 299 -24.55 -12.58 -15.47
N PRO A 300 -25.08 -11.54 -14.80
CA PRO A 300 -24.92 -11.36 -13.36
C PRO A 300 -25.96 -12.11 -12.52
N VAL A 301 -26.94 -12.77 -13.14
CA VAL A 301 -28.12 -13.31 -12.47
C VAL A 301 -27.89 -14.77 -12.03
N GLY A 302 -28.56 -15.17 -10.95
CA GLY A 302 -28.50 -16.54 -10.43
C GLY A 302 -27.35 -16.80 -9.46
N ALA A 303 -27.17 -18.08 -9.12
CA ALA A 303 -26.14 -18.57 -8.20
C ALA A 303 -24.72 -18.44 -8.81
N ASN A 304 -23.69 -18.51 -7.96
CA ASN A 304 -22.29 -18.30 -8.39
C ASN A 304 -21.82 -19.24 -9.52
N THR A 305 -22.44 -20.41 -9.67
CA THR A 305 -22.16 -21.39 -10.73
C THR A 305 -22.91 -21.13 -12.03
N ALA A 306 -23.97 -20.33 -12.00
CA ALA A 306 -24.79 -19.96 -13.16
C ALA A 306 -24.31 -18.67 -13.83
N ARG A 307 -23.74 -17.75 -13.04
CA ARG A 307 -23.21 -16.46 -13.53
C ARG A 307 -22.08 -16.68 -14.51
N MET A 308 -22.07 -15.89 -15.58
CA MET A 308 -21.09 -16.06 -16.64
C MET A 308 -20.52 -14.72 -17.11
N VAL A 309 -19.24 -14.74 -17.49
CA VAL A 309 -18.55 -13.62 -18.10
C VAL A 309 -17.79 -14.16 -19.31
N VAL A 310 -17.99 -13.53 -20.46
CA VAL A 310 -17.21 -13.80 -21.66
C VAL A 310 -16.59 -12.51 -22.19
N ILE A 311 -15.39 -12.61 -22.76
CA ILE A 311 -14.67 -11.51 -23.40
C ILE A 311 -14.90 -11.65 -24.91
N PHE A 312 -15.53 -10.65 -25.52
CA PHE A 312 -15.78 -10.61 -26.95
C PHE A 312 -14.46 -10.47 -27.73
N ASP A 313 -14.23 -11.34 -28.73
CA ASP A 313 -13.10 -11.21 -29.67
C ASP A 313 -13.55 -10.51 -30.95
N ARG A 314 -14.47 -11.16 -31.68
CA ARG A 314 -14.98 -10.71 -32.98
C ARG A 314 -16.30 -11.39 -33.33
N TRP A 315 -17.09 -10.76 -34.19
CA TRP A 315 -18.25 -11.41 -34.81
C TRP A 315 -17.79 -12.60 -35.66
N ALA A 316 -18.54 -13.70 -35.62
CA ALA A 316 -18.25 -14.90 -36.39
C ALA A 316 -18.89 -14.87 -37.79
N ASP A 317 -19.88 -14.00 -37.99
CA ASP A 317 -20.59 -13.82 -39.24
C ASP A 317 -21.01 -12.35 -39.44
N ALA A 318 -21.24 -11.96 -40.70
CA ALA A 318 -21.61 -10.59 -41.06
C ALA A 318 -22.98 -10.16 -40.51
N ALA A 319 -23.89 -11.13 -40.35
CA ALA A 319 -25.21 -10.92 -39.79
C ALA A 319 -25.20 -10.75 -38.26
N ARG A 320 -24.03 -10.89 -37.61
CA ARG A 320 -23.83 -10.76 -36.16
C ARG A 320 -24.72 -11.71 -35.34
N THR A 321 -24.95 -12.92 -35.86
CA THR A 321 -25.77 -13.96 -35.21
C THR A 321 -24.97 -14.82 -34.22
N SER A 322 -23.64 -14.72 -34.26
CA SER A 322 -22.73 -15.37 -33.31
C SER A 322 -21.38 -14.67 -33.25
N TYR A 323 -20.60 -14.92 -32.20
CA TYR A 323 -19.28 -14.29 -32.03
C TYR A 323 -18.27 -15.23 -31.35
N TRP A 324 -17.00 -15.02 -31.67
CA TRP A 324 -15.87 -15.64 -30.97
C TRP A 324 -15.67 -14.97 -29.62
N ALA A 325 -15.54 -15.77 -28.57
CA ALA A 325 -15.35 -15.27 -27.21
C ALA A 325 -14.35 -16.10 -26.41
N TYR A 326 -13.59 -15.42 -25.55
CA TYR A 326 -12.80 -16.05 -24.50
C TYR A 326 -13.66 -16.23 -23.25
N GLN A 327 -13.65 -17.42 -22.67
CA GLN A 327 -14.44 -17.72 -21.48
C GLN A 327 -13.78 -18.79 -20.60
N GLN A 328 -14.28 -18.92 -19.38
CA GLN A 328 -13.93 -20.02 -18.48
C GLN A 328 -15.15 -20.94 -18.35
N ARG A 329 -15.03 -22.22 -18.77
CA ARG A 329 -16.15 -23.17 -18.70
C ARG A 329 -15.96 -24.18 -17.58
N ALA A 330 -17.01 -24.41 -16.78
CA ALA A 330 -17.04 -25.46 -15.78
C ALA A 330 -16.73 -26.84 -16.42
N GLY A 331 -15.91 -27.63 -15.74
CA GLY A 331 -15.45 -28.94 -16.24
C GLY A 331 -14.43 -28.91 -17.38
N TYR A 332 -14.09 -27.73 -17.92
CA TYR A 332 -13.14 -27.62 -19.04
C TYR A 332 -11.97 -26.67 -18.74
N GLY A 333 -12.25 -25.42 -18.40
CA GLY A 333 -11.23 -24.38 -18.25
C GLY A 333 -11.34 -23.24 -19.26
N THR A 334 -10.23 -22.56 -19.52
CA THR A 334 -10.18 -21.47 -20.51
C THR A 334 -10.44 -22.00 -21.91
N ASP A 335 -11.36 -21.33 -22.59
CA ASP A 335 -11.87 -21.71 -23.91
C ASP A 335 -11.94 -20.47 -24.81
N HIS A 336 -11.81 -20.69 -26.12
CA HIS A 336 -11.99 -19.67 -27.15
C HIS A 336 -12.85 -20.29 -28.25
N ARG A 337 -14.13 -19.92 -28.29
CA ARG A 337 -15.13 -20.57 -29.15
C ARG A 337 -16.22 -19.61 -29.60
N VAL A 338 -16.94 -20.03 -30.63
CA VAL A 338 -18.16 -19.34 -31.08
C VAL A 338 -19.28 -19.55 -30.06
N VAL A 339 -19.98 -18.46 -29.73
CA VAL A 339 -21.10 -18.40 -28.79
C VAL A 339 -22.19 -17.45 -29.29
N ARG A 340 -23.37 -17.49 -28.66
CA ARG A 340 -24.53 -16.63 -28.95
C ARG A 340 -25.08 -15.87 -27.73
N HIS A 341 -24.30 -15.80 -26.63
CA HIS A 341 -24.78 -15.20 -25.39
C HIS A 341 -25.19 -13.74 -25.60
N GLY A 342 -26.36 -13.34 -25.10
CA GLY A 342 -26.85 -11.96 -25.26
C GLY A 342 -27.51 -11.64 -26.60
N LEU A 343 -27.55 -12.56 -27.58
CA LEU A 343 -28.15 -12.31 -28.90
C LEU A 343 -29.62 -12.73 -29.00
N GLU A 344 -30.05 -13.68 -28.16
CA GLU A 344 -31.44 -14.16 -28.16
C GLU A 344 -32.36 -13.20 -27.39
N PRO A 345 -33.60 -12.97 -27.87
CA PRO A 345 -34.60 -12.19 -27.13
C PRO A 345 -34.84 -12.76 -25.73
N GLY A 346 -35.07 -11.89 -24.74
CA GLY A 346 -35.36 -12.30 -23.35
C GLY A 346 -34.16 -12.82 -22.57
N THR A 347 -32.98 -12.90 -23.16
CA THR A 347 -31.74 -13.27 -22.46
C THR A 347 -31.42 -12.31 -21.31
N GLN A 348 -30.79 -12.82 -20.25
CA GLN A 348 -30.30 -12.04 -19.11
C GLN A 348 -28.91 -11.45 -19.33
N PHE A 349 -28.18 -11.90 -20.36
CA PHE A 349 -26.89 -11.36 -20.72
C PHE A 349 -27.00 -9.89 -21.16
N ARG A 350 -26.03 -9.07 -20.74
CA ARG A 350 -25.89 -7.67 -21.17
C ARG A 350 -24.45 -7.42 -21.62
N ALA A 351 -24.27 -6.54 -22.59
CA ALA A 351 -22.95 -6.11 -23.05
C ALA A 351 -22.44 -4.93 -22.23
N TYR A 352 -21.13 -4.95 -21.98
CA TYR A 352 -20.43 -4.02 -21.12
C TYR A 352 -19.09 -3.64 -21.72
N ARG A 353 -18.78 -2.34 -21.76
CA ARG A 353 -17.45 -1.83 -22.11
C ARG A 353 -16.66 -1.55 -20.83
N PRO A 354 -15.47 -2.14 -20.64
CA PRO A 354 -14.60 -1.77 -19.52
C PRO A 354 -14.29 -0.26 -19.51
N VAL A 355 -14.40 0.39 -18.35
CA VAL A 355 -14.27 1.87 -18.25
C VAL A 355 -12.87 2.40 -18.58
N ARG A 356 -11.87 1.51 -18.68
CA ARG A 356 -10.46 1.86 -18.92
C ARG A 356 -9.88 1.19 -20.18
N ILE A 357 -10.73 0.69 -21.08
CA ILE A 357 -10.28 0.16 -22.37
C ILE A 357 -10.17 1.31 -23.39
N ARG A 358 -9.06 1.38 -24.13
CA ARG A 358 -8.89 2.31 -25.27
C ARG A 358 -8.85 1.59 -26.59
#